data_AF-A0A8X6YB67-F1
#
_entry.id   AF-A0A8X6YB67-F1
#
_cell.length_a   1.000
_cell.length_b   1.000
_cell.length_c   1.000
_cell.angle_alpha   90.00
_cell.angle_beta   90.00
_cell.angle_gamma   90.00
#
_symmetry.space_group_name_H-M   'P 1'
#
loop_
_entity.id
_entity.type
_entity.pdbx_description
1 polymer ?
#
loop_
_entity_poly.entity_id
_entity_poly.type
_entity_poly.pdbx_seq_one_letter_code
_entity_poly.pdbx_strand_id
1 'polypeptide(L)'
;MGIPNFTKLIDPFYTPSKIPSKYDSILVDAQSFLYIAIDRAIHPVESTDFLQEICKLVWEELYKTLISILDNNKPDFITIILSFDGEGIPMKWPTQKKRRNEINCKGKNLYRFALFGNNTISQSVQTFLLANLKTFYACADAQIIISGSNVPGEGEHKIFYISEKIKNQCQNPIIVSVDHDVFLISLLRIYQYDSIQVYRYKKFYNLNHFVQNILPYPFHRLIVCSFLFGNDFIPSIVGITANNASTIHTIITNLTDSSSPELIATFLMEMEEHLRFDKVPYIEESHIIDFWKTFLWISDYYLHEKFPQRKMINTIFDAFDRNMLITALSNIEYSNNAFIKAQEMYKQLETFNLSAINNVFDKESCQKLNSFWIKNDEAKNGICNVINISKNK
;
A
#
# COMPACT_ATOMS: atom_id res chain seq x y z
N MET A 1 -4.02 -10.37 6.33
CA MET A 1 -4.78 -9.57 7.32
C MET A 1 -4.12 -8.19 7.44
N GLY A 2 -4.23 -7.37 6.38
CA GLY A 2 -3.79 -5.97 6.41
C GLY A 2 -4.80 -5.11 7.17
N ILE A 3 -4.83 -3.79 6.92
CA ILE A 3 -5.84 -2.85 7.40
C ILE A 3 -7.15 -3.07 6.59
N PRO A 4 -7.92 -4.18 6.68
CA PRO A 4 -8.84 -4.61 5.62
C PRO A 4 -10.10 -3.73 5.56
N ASN A 5 -10.14 -2.67 6.37
CA ASN A 5 -11.33 -1.92 6.71
C ASN A 5 -11.00 -0.47 7.06
N PHE A 6 -9.88 0.12 6.61
CA PHE A 6 -9.67 1.56 6.86
C PHE A 6 -10.86 2.39 6.39
N THR A 7 -11.44 2.02 5.24
CA THR A 7 -12.71 2.60 4.77
C THR A 7 -13.85 2.37 5.75
N LYS A 8 -13.96 1.22 6.43
CA LYS A 8 -15.00 1.02 7.46
C LYS A 8 -14.76 1.83 8.74
N LEU A 9 -13.54 2.34 8.97
CA LEU A 9 -13.31 3.35 10.01
C LEU A 9 -13.78 4.73 9.56
N ILE A 10 -13.67 5.03 8.27
CA ILE A 10 -14.04 6.33 7.69
C ILE A 10 -15.55 6.41 7.40
N ASP A 11 -16.13 5.37 6.79
CA ASP A 11 -17.49 5.29 6.26
C ASP A 11 -18.58 5.70 7.26
N PRO A 12 -18.49 5.41 8.57
CA PRO A 12 -19.50 5.85 9.54
C PRO A 12 -19.60 7.38 9.68
N PHE A 13 -18.54 8.12 9.36
CA PHE A 13 -18.46 9.57 9.51
C PHE A 13 -18.47 10.29 8.16
N TYR A 14 -18.13 9.58 7.08
CA TYR A 14 -17.94 10.16 5.78
C TYR A 14 -18.69 9.38 4.71
N THR A 15 -19.59 10.06 4.01
CA THR A 15 -20.26 9.50 2.84
C THR A 15 -19.48 9.92 1.59
N PRO A 16 -18.64 9.04 1.00
CA PRO A 16 -17.85 9.40 -0.15
C PRO A 16 -18.73 9.65 -1.38
N SER A 17 -18.30 10.59 -2.23
CA SER A 17 -19.04 10.97 -3.44
C SER A 17 -18.99 9.87 -4.50
N LYS A 18 -19.98 9.82 -5.40
CA LYS A 18 -19.92 9.00 -6.62
C LYS A 18 -19.29 9.74 -7.80
N ILE A 19 -19.03 11.04 -7.63
CA ILE A 19 -18.49 11.95 -8.65
C ILE A 19 -17.18 12.54 -8.09
N PRO A 20 -16.09 12.55 -8.86
CA PRO A 20 -14.85 13.15 -8.41
C PRO A 20 -14.98 14.67 -8.20
N SER A 21 -14.31 15.17 -7.17
CA SER A 21 -13.95 16.60 -7.09
C SER A 21 -12.95 16.95 -8.20
N LYS A 22 -12.62 18.24 -8.38
CA LYS A 22 -11.59 18.69 -9.35
C LYS A 22 -10.31 17.83 -9.25
N TYR A 23 -9.77 17.43 -10.39
CA TYR A 23 -8.56 16.63 -10.49
C TYR A 23 -7.74 17.00 -11.73
N ASP A 24 -6.44 16.73 -11.68
CA ASP A 24 -5.49 16.94 -12.79
C ASP A 24 -4.73 15.66 -13.19
N SER A 25 -4.82 14.63 -12.34
CA SER A 25 -4.05 13.42 -12.51
C SER A 25 -4.77 12.18 -11.98
N ILE A 26 -4.45 11.03 -12.57
CA ILE A 26 -4.94 9.70 -12.15
C ILE A 26 -3.74 8.80 -11.88
N LEU A 27 -3.62 8.36 -10.64
CA LEU A 27 -2.51 7.54 -10.14
C LEU A 27 -3.01 6.11 -9.93
N VAL A 28 -2.59 5.17 -10.77
CA VAL A 28 -3.11 3.80 -10.79
C VAL A 28 -2.05 2.84 -10.25
N ASP A 29 -2.39 2.18 -9.15
CA ASP A 29 -1.72 0.93 -8.77
C ASP A 29 -2.27 -0.19 -9.67
N ALA A 30 -1.51 -0.55 -10.70
CA ALA A 30 -1.91 -1.53 -11.70
C ALA A 30 -1.83 -2.97 -11.17
N GLN A 31 -1.08 -3.21 -10.10
CA GLN A 31 -0.94 -4.55 -9.52
C GLN A 31 -2.27 -5.06 -8.97
N SER A 32 -3.05 -4.17 -8.34
CA SER A 32 -4.43 -4.41 -7.89
C SER A 32 -5.32 -5.07 -8.97
N PHE A 33 -5.20 -4.64 -10.24
CA PHE A 33 -6.01 -5.17 -11.34
C PHE A 33 -5.55 -6.56 -11.81
N LEU A 34 -4.26 -6.88 -11.67
CA LEU A 34 -3.75 -8.22 -12.00
C LEU A 34 -4.38 -9.28 -11.11
N TYR A 35 -4.50 -9.04 -9.81
CA TYR A 35 -5.15 -9.96 -8.89
C TYR A 35 -6.62 -10.20 -9.27
N ILE A 36 -7.36 -9.13 -9.61
CA ILE A 36 -8.76 -9.23 -10.06
C ILE A 36 -8.86 -10.03 -11.37
N ALA A 37 -7.97 -9.78 -12.33
CA ALA A 37 -7.98 -10.47 -13.61
C ALA A 37 -7.69 -11.98 -13.45
N ILE A 38 -6.68 -12.34 -12.63
CA ILE A 38 -6.35 -13.74 -12.33
C ILE A 38 -7.55 -14.47 -11.71
N ASP A 39 -8.26 -13.79 -10.82
CA ASP A 39 -9.42 -14.36 -10.15
C ASP A 39 -10.59 -14.61 -11.09
N ARG A 40 -10.76 -13.75 -12.10
CA ARG A 40 -11.85 -13.83 -13.08
C ARG A 40 -11.56 -14.74 -14.27
N ALA A 41 -10.29 -14.95 -14.62
CA ALA A 41 -9.92 -15.72 -15.81
C ALA A 41 -10.55 -17.12 -15.80
N ILE A 42 -11.12 -17.55 -16.93
CA ILE A 42 -11.81 -18.84 -17.04
C ILE A 42 -10.96 -19.91 -17.72
N HIS A 43 -9.96 -19.52 -18.53
CA HIS A 43 -9.14 -20.48 -19.24
C HIS A 43 -8.26 -21.26 -18.25
N PRO A 44 -8.00 -22.55 -18.55
CA PRO A 44 -7.05 -23.32 -17.78
C PRO A 44 -5.69 -22.64 -17.82
N VAL A 45 -5.04 -22.67 -16.66
CA VAL A 45 -3.76 -22.02 -16.37
C VAL A 45 -2.74 -22.31 -17.47
N GLU A 46 -2.65 -23.55 -17.92
CA GLU A 46 -1.61 -24.01 -18.85
C GLU A 46 -1.79 -23.56 -20.31
N SER A 47 -2.85 -22.82 -20.63
CA SER A 47 -3.13 -22.36 -22.00
C SER A 47 -2.40 -21.06 -22.34
N THR A 48 -1.95 -20.93 -23.60
CA THR A 48 -1.47 -19.64 -24.15
C THR A 48 -2.54 -18.55 -24.10
N ASP A 49 -3.81 -18.96 -24.11
CA ASP A 49 -4.97 -18.07 -24.07
C ASP A 49 -5.14 -17.42 -22.69
N PHE A 50 -4.65 -18.05 -21.62
CA PHE A 50 -4.74 -17.51 -20.27
C PHE A 50 -4.07 -16.14 -20.16
N LEU A 51 -2.83 -15.99 -20.63
CA LEU A 51 -2.13 -14.70 -20.55
C LEU A 51 -2.85 -13.60 -21.36
N GLN A 52 -3.34 -13.94 -22.55
CA GLN A 52 -4.12 -13.01 -23.36
C GLN A 52 -5.43 -12.62 -22.66
N GLU A 53 -6.10 -13.57 -22.00
CA GLU A 53 -7.28 -13.32 -21.19
C GLU A 53 -6.97 -12.37 -20.03
N ILE A 54 -5.87 -12.59 -19.29
CA ILE A 54 -5.43 -11.69 -18.22
C ILE A 54 -5.20 -10.28 -18.75
N CYS A 55 -4.47 -10.13 -19.85
CA CYS A 55 -4.25 -8.83 -20.50
C CYS A 55 -5.56 -8.12 -20.85
N LYS A 56 -6.52 -8.85 -21.43
CA LYS A 56 -7.85 -8.31 -21.78
C LYS A 56 -8.63 -7.89 -20.53
N LEU A 57 -8.67 -8.74 -19.50
CA LEU A 57 -9.39 -8.46 -18.26
C LEU A 57 -8.81 -7.25 -17.51
N VAL A 58 -7.48 -7.13 -17.43
CA VAL A 58 -6.82 -5.95 -16.84
C VAL A 58 -7.17 -4.69 -17.63
N TRP A 59 -7.09 -4.75 -18.97
CA TRP A 59 -7.45 -3.62 -19.81
C TRP A 59 -8.92 -3.21 -19.64
N GLU A 60 -9.85 -4.17 -19.60
CA GLU A 60 -11.26 -3.89 -19.40
C GLU A 60 -11.53 -3.19 -18.06
N GLU A 61 -10.91 -3.64 -16.97
CA GLU A 61 -11.10 -3.01 -15.66
C GLU A 61 -10.46 -1.61 -15.61
N LEU A 62 -9.27 -1.44 -16.18
CA LEU A 62 -8.63 -0.12 -16.30
C LEU A 62 -9.50 0.81 -17.15
N TYR A 63 -9.94 0.36 -18.33
CA TYR A 63 -10.77 1.13 -19.25
C TYR A 63 -12.07 1.59 -18.60
N LYS A 64 -12.82 0.66 -17.98
CA LYS A 64 -14.06 0.98 -17.24
C LYS A 64 -13.81 2.00 -16.13
N THR A 65 -12.69 1.87 -15.42
CA THR A 65 -12.31 2.78 -14.35
C THR A 65 -11.98 4.17 -14.89
N LEU A 66 -11.15 4.27 -15.93
CA LEU A 66 -10.78 5.53 -16.56
C LEU A 66 -12.00 6.26 -17.12
N ILE A 67 -12.88 5.56 -17.85
CA ILE A 67 -14.13 6.12 -18.37
C ILE A 67 -15.00 6.66 -17.22
N SER A 68 -15.18 5.88 -16.15
CA SER A 68 -15.97 6.31 -15.00
C SER A 68 -15.42 7.58 -14.33
N ILE A 69 -14.12 7.82 -14.39
CA ILE A 69 -13.49 9.02 -13.82
C ILE A 69 -13.62 10.19 -14.79
N LEU A 70 -13.29 9.96 -16.07
CA LEU A 70 -13.24 10.98 -17.12
C LEU A 70 -14.61 11.54 -17.49
N ASP A 71 -15.65 10.70 -17.54
CA ASP A 71 -17.01 11.12 -17.94
C ASP A 71 -17.60 12.18 -16.99
N ASN A 72 -17.08 12.28 -15.77
CA ASN A 72 -17.66 13.12 -14.74
C ASN A 72 -17.06 14.53 -14.63
N ASN A 73 -15.83 14.76 -15.11
CA ASN A 73 -15.18 16.09 -15.09
C ASN A 73 -13.80 16.04 -15.79
N LYS A 74 -13.76 15.79 -17.10
CA LYS A 74 -12.48 15.67 -17.82
C LYS A 74 -11.73 17.00 -17.85
N PRO A 75 -10.48 17.08 -17.35
CA PRO A 75 -9.65 18.28 -17.51
C PRO A 75 -9.13 18.39 -18.96
N ASP A 76 -8.72 19.59 -19.37
CA ASP A 76 -8.17 19.84 -20.71
C ASP A 76 -6.91 19.02 -20.98
N PHE A 77 -6.06 18.89 -19.95
CA PHE A 77 -4.86 18.07 -19.93
C PHE A 77 -4.89 17.17 -18.69
N ILE A 78 -4.48 15.90 -18.85
CA ILE A 78 -4.45 14.94 -17.76
C ILE A 78 -3.14 14.16 -17.69
N THR A 79 -2.62 13.97 -16.48
CA THR A 79 -1.47 13.08 -16.24
C THR A 79 -1.96 11.74 -15.67
N ILE A 80 -1.53 10.64 -16.27
CA ILE A 80 -1.88 9.28 -15.83
C ILE A 80 -0.61 8.54 -15.50
N ILE A 81 -0.47 8.14 -14.24
CA ILE A 81 0.66 7.35 -13.77
C ILE A 81 0.17 5.93 -13.51
N LEU A 82 0.76 4.93 -14.16
CA LEU A 82 0.50 3.51 -13.88
C LEU A 82 1.74 2.89 -13.28
N SER A 83 1.62 2.28 -12.10
CA SER A 83 2.72 1.57 -11.46
C SER A 83 2.38 0.11 -11.23
N PHE A 84 3.31 -0.77 -11.58
CA PHE A 84 3.29 -2.18 -11.22
C PHE A 84 4.19 -2.44 -10.02
N ASP A 85 3.91 -3.47 -9.24
CA ASP A 85 4.83 -3.92 -8.20
C ASP A 85 6.15 -4.38 -8.83
N GLY A 86 7.25 -3.82 -8.31
CA GLY A 86 8.56 -4.35 -8.56
C GLY A 86 9.06 -5.16 -7.38
N GLU A 87 10.37 -5.20 -7.23
CA GLU A 87 10.98 -5.83 -6.07
C GLU A 87 10.59 -5.08 -4.78
N GLY A 88 9.84 -5.78 -3.92
CA GLY A 88 9.43 -5.29 -2.61
C GLY A 88 10.57 -5.32 -1.60
N ILE A 89 10.25 -4.90 -0.38
CA ILE A 89 11.26 -4.54 0.61
C ILE A 89 11.53 -5.64 1.63
N PRO A 90 12.75 -5.72 2.19
CA PRO A 90 13.11 -6.76 3.15
C PRO A 90 12.12 -6.94 4.30
N MET A 91 11.60 -5.83 4.84
CA MET A 91 10.67 -5.87 5.96
C MET A 91 9.32 -6.52 5.62
N LYS A 92 8.91 -6.50 4.34
CA LYS A 92 7.65 -7.10 3.87
C LYS A 92 7.80 -8.57 3.50
N TRP A 93 9.03 -9.06 3.31
CA TRP A 93 9.27 -10.44 2.88
C TRP A 93 8.72 -11.51 3.83
N PRO A 94 8.78 -11.39 5.17
CA PRO A 94 8.15 -12.38 6.06
C PRO A 94 6.64 -12.52 5.79
N THR A 95 5.94 -11.38 5.69
CA THR A 95 4.51 -11.33 5.39
C THR A 95 4.19 -11.90 4.01
N GLN A 96 5.00 -11.55 2.99
CA GLN A 96 4.86 -12.12 1.66
C GLN A 96 5.15 -13.63 1.64
N LYS A 97 6.17 -14.09 2.36
CA LYS A 97 6.53 -15.51 2.48
C LYS A 97 5.41 -16.30 3.16
N LYS A 98 4.83 -15.77 4.24
CA LYS A 98 3.69 -16.36 4.91
C LYS A 98 2.49 -16.47 3.97
N ARG A 99 2.13 -15.38 3.28
CA ARG A 99 1.07 -15.39 2.25
C ARG A 99 1.35 -16.46 1.19
N ARG A 100 2.59 -16.56 0.72
CA ARG A 100 3.02 -17.57 -0.26
C ARG A 100 2.87 -18.99 0.26
N ASN A 101 3.22 -19.25 1.51
CA ASN A 101 3.09 -20.58 2.12
C ASN A 101 1.62 -20.98 2.36
N GLU A 102 0.75 -20.00 2.63
CA GLU A 102 -0.69 -20.21 2.79
C GLU A 102 -1.42 -20.42 1.45
N ILE A 103 -0.86 -19.90 0.36
CA ILE A 103 -1.38 -20.12 -1.00
C ILE A 103 -1.07 -21.55 -1.43
N ASN A 104 -2.10 -22.40 -1.51
CA ASN A 104 -1.98 -23.71 -2.15
C ASN A 104 -1.63 -23.50 -3.64
N CYS A 105 -0.41 -23.86 -4.06
CA CYS A 105 0.13 -23.68 -5.42
C CYS A 105 -0.54 -24.60 -6.47
N LYS A 106 -1.86 -24.52 -6.61
CA LYS A 106 -2.67 -25.24 -7.59
C LYS A 106 -3.66 -24.28 -8.26
N GLY A 107 -3.91 -24.47 -9.57
CA GLY A 107 -4.82 -23.61 -10.34
C GLY A 107 -4.39 -22.14 -10.34
N LYS A 108 -5.35 -21.21 -10.22
CA LYS A 108 -5.13 -19.75 -10.28
C LYS A 108 -4.13 -19.22 -9.26
N ASN A 109 -3.99 -19.90 -8.12
CA ASN A 109 -3.05 -19.54 -7.08
C ASN A 109 -1.58 -19.62 -7.53
N LEU A 110 -1.27 -20.46 -8.52
CA LEU A 110 0.07 -20.52 -9.12
C LEU A 110 0.46 -19.19 -9.77
N TYR A 111 -0.49 -18.52 -10.43
CA TYR A 111 -0.23 -17.21 -11.05
C TYR A 111 -0.19 -16.07 -10.04
N ARG A 112 -1.04 -16.12 -9.01
CA ARG A 112 -0.89 -15.22 -7.86
C ARG A 112 0.51 -15.37 -7.25
N PHE A 113 1.03 -16.60 -7.16
CA PHE A 113 2.40 -16.85 -6.73
C PHE A 113 3.44 -16.28 -7.72
N ALA A 114 3.22 -16.41 -9.03
CA ALA A 114 4.12 -15.90 -10.06
C ALA A 114 4.20 -14.36 -10.13
N LEU A 115 3.23 -13.65 -9.54
CA LEU A 115 3.32 -12.19 -9.29
C LEU A 115 4.36 -11.82 -8.22
N PHE A 116 4.96 -12.80 -7.55
CA PHE A 116 6.00 -12.60 -6.55
C PHE A 116 7.35 -13.10 -7.09
N GLY A 117 7.91 -12.42 -8.10
CA GLY A 117 9.19 -12.79 -8.72
C GLY A 117 9.58 -11.85 -9.88
N ASN A 118 10.24 -12.36 -10.92
CA ASN A 118 10.61 -11.58 -12.13
C ASN A 118 9.41 -10.98 -12.92
N ASN A 119 8.18 -11.14 -12.42
CA ASN A 119 6.95 -10.47 -12.84
C ASN A 119 6.71 -10.45 -14.36
N THR A 120 6.89 -11.61 -15.01
CA THR A 120 6.67 -11.80 -16.45
C THR A 120 5.23 -11.52 -16.87
N ILE A 121 4.25 -11.84 -16.03
CA ILE A 121 2.84 -11.49 -16.24
C ILE A 121 2.69 -9.98 -16.26
N SER A 122 3.22 -9.28 -15.25
CA SER A 122 3.15 -7.83 -15.17
C SER A 122 3.83 -7.15 -16.36
N GLN A 123 4.95 -7.68 -16.86
CA GLN A 123 5.62 -7.18 -18.07
C GLN A 123 4.77 -7.34 -19.34
N SER A 124 4.14 -8.51 -19.51
CA SER A 124 3.24 -8.77 -20.64
C SER A 124 2.02 -7.85 -20.60
N VAL A 125 1.41 -7.71 -19.43
CA VAL A 125 0.27 -6.81 -19.22
C VAL A 125 0.67 -5.36 -19.42
N GLN A 126 1.82 -4.93 -18.90
CA GLN A 126 2.36 -3.58 -19.13
C GLN A 126 2.47 -3.27 -20.63
N THR A 127 3.06 -4.19 -21.40
CA THR A 127 3.20 -4.04 -22.86
C THR A 127 1.83 -3.93 -23.54
N PHE A 128 0.89 -4.77 -23.13
CA PHE A 128 -0.48 -4.74 -23.64
C PHE A 128 -1.22 -3.43 -23.32
N LEU A 129 -1.11 -2.94 -22.07
CA LEU A 129 -1.72 -1.67 -21.65
C LEU A 129 -1.13 -0.49 -22.42
N LEU A 130 0.19 -0.46 -22.62
CA LEU A 130 0.86 0.60 -23.40
C LEU A 130 0.30 0.71 -24.81
N ALA A 131 0.06 -0.42 -25.48
CA ALA A 131 -0.50 -0.42 -26.83
C ALA A 131 -1.94 0.12 -26.84
N ASN A 132 -2.77 -0.30 -25.90
CA ASN A 132 -4.18 0.09 -25.85
C ASN A 132 -4.40 1.53 -25.34
N LEU A 133 -3.59 1.99 -24.40
CA LEU A 133 -3.65 3.37 -23.88
C LEU A 133 -3.34 4.41 -24.97
N LYS A 134 -2.40 4.12 -25.88
CA LYS A 134 -2.12 4.98 -27.04
C LYS A 134 -3.35 5.14 -27.93
N THR A 135 -4.07 4.05 -28.19
CA THR A 135 -5.31 4.08 -28.98
C THR A 135 -6.43 4.82 -28.25
N PHE A 136 -6.61 4.57 -26.96
CA PHE A 136 -7.68 5.17 -26.16
C PHE A 136 -7.53 6.70 -26.03
N TYR A 137 -6.31 7.19 -25.83
CA TYR A 137 -6.05 8.61 -25.62
C TYR A 137 -5.68 9.39 -26.89
N ALA A 138 -5.73 8.78 -28.08
CA ALA A 138 -5.53 9.51 -29.34
C ALA A 138 -6.48 10.73 -29.49
N CYS A 139 -7.57 10.77 -28.73
CA CYS A 139 -8.57 11.84 -28.72
C CYS A 139 -8.41 12.87 -27.57
N ALA A 140 -7.36 12.81 -26.75
CA ALA A 140 -7.15 13.72 -25.61
C ALA A 140 -5.69 14.17 -25.46
N ASP A 141 -5.50 15.35 -24.88
CA ASP A 141 -4.17 15.78 -24.46
C ASP A 141 -3.88 15.12 -23.11
N ALA A 142 -2.99 14.13 -23.13
CA ALA A 142 -2.67 13.34 -21.95
C ALA A 142 -1.18 12.99 -21.90
N GLN A 143 -0.63 12.99 -20.70
CA GLN A 143 0.68 12.42 -20.41
C GLN A 143 0.49 11.09 -19.68
N ILE A 144 1.07 10.02 -20.22
CA ILE A 144 1.00 8.69 -19.63
C ILE A 144 2.41 8.28 -19.18
N ILE A 145 2.55 7.98 -17.91
CA ILE A 145 3.80 7.54 -17.29
C ILE A 145 3.59 6.12 -16.78
N ILE A 146 4.43 5.18 -17.20
CA ILE A 146 4.36 3.80 -16.73
C ILE A 146 5.64 3.42 -15.98
N SER A 147 5.48 3.03 -14.72
CA SER A 147 6.51 2.43 -13.88
C SER A 147 6.34 0.92 -13.83
N GLY A 148 7.21 0.22 -14.57
CA GLY A 148 7.13 -1.24 -14.72
C GLY A 148 7.56 -2.01 -13.47
N SER A 149 7.38 -3.33 -13.53
CA SER A 149 7.83 -4.28 -12.49
C SER A 149 9.35 -4.41 -12.39
N ASN A 150 10.08 -3.94 -13.40
CA ASN A 150 11.54 -3.84 -13.41
C ASN A 150 12.08 -2.66 -12.57
N VAL A 151 11.24 -1.71 -12.16
CA VAL A 151 11.61 -0.64 -11.23
C VAL A 151 11.42 -1.15 -9.81
N PRO A 152 12.39 -1.06 -8.89
CA PRO A 152 12.20 -1.48 -7.50
C PRO A 152 11.10 -0.71 -6.77
N GLY A 153 10.49 -1.33 -5.76
CA GLY A 153 9.45 -0.75 -4.92
C GLY A 153 8.04 -1.25 -5.21
N GLU A 154 7.13 -0.96 -4.29
CA GLU A 154 5.71 -1.31 -4.39
C GLU A 154 4.96 -0.30 -5.25
N GLY A 155 3.95 -0.75 -6.00
CA GLY A 155 3.21 0.07 -6.96
C GLY A 155 2.60 1.31 -6.30
N GLU A 156 1.99 1.12 -5.13
CA GLU A 156 1.41 2.20 -4.31
C GLU A 156 2.46 3.23 -3.89
N HIS A 157 3.70 2.86 -3.58
CA HIS A 157 4.76 3.83 -3.26
C HIS A 157 5.30 4.54 -4.49
N LYS A 158 5.44 3.82 -5.61
CA LYS A 158 5.94 4.39 -6.87
C LYS A 158 5.04 5.49 -7.39
N ILE A 159 3.71 5.33 -7.31
CA ILE A 159 2.78 6.36 -7.78
C ILE A 159 2.97 7.69 -7.02
N PHE A 160 3.12 7.64 -5.69
CA PHE A 160 3.37 8.83 -4.89
C PHE A 160 4.72 9.45 -5.25
N TYR A 161 5.78 8.64 -5.27
CA TYR A 161 7.12 9.10 -5.62
C TYR A 161 7.16 9.84 -6.96
N ILE A 162 6.57 9.26 -8.01
CA ILE A 162 6.55 9.85 -9.34
C ILE A 162 5.73 11.15 -9.32
N SER A 163 4.54 11.15 -8.72
CA SER A 163 3.66 12.32 -8.67
C SER A 163 4.30 13.52 -7.97
N GLU A 164 5.02 13.30 -6.87
CA GLU A 164 5.74 14.36 -6.13
C GLU A 164 6.90 14.94 -6.95
N LYS A 165 7.57 14.11 -7.77
CA LYS A 165 8.62 14.58 -8.68
C LYS A 165 8.10 15.44 -9.82
N ILE A 166 6.83 15.28 -10.18
CA ILE A 166 6.15 16.09 -11.21
C ILE A 166 5.06 16.98 -10.60
N LYS A 167 5.22 17.41 -9.33
CA LYS A 167 4.17 18.07 -8.54
C LYS A 167 3.33 19.10 -9.30
N ASN A 168 3.93 19.92 -10.18
CA ASN A 168 3.23 20.94 -10.97
C ASN A 168 2.14 20.38 -11.92
N GLN A 169 2.13 19.07 -12.16
CA GLN A 169 1.18 18.35 -13.02
C GLN A 169 0.28 17.38 -12.24
N CYS A 170 0.50 17.23 -10.93
CA CYS A 170 -0.20 16.29 -10.08
C CYS A 170 -0.54 16.92 -8.71
N GLN A 171 -1.22 18.06 -8.70
CA GLN A 171 -1.64 18.72 -7.45
C GLN A 171 -2.98 18.19 -6.93
N ASN A 172 -3.81 17.64 -7.81
CA ASN A 172 -5.15 17.16 -7.49
C ASN A 172 -5.34 15.69 -7.93
N PRO A 173 -4.56 14.74 -7.39
CA PRO A 173 -4.61 13.36 -7.87
C PRO A 173 -5.86 12.60 -7.44
N ILE A 174 -6.35 11.75 -8.34
CA ILE A 174 -7.21 10.61 -8.03
C ILE A 174 -6.35 9.35 -8.00
N ILE A 175 -6.24 8.71 -6.85
CA ILE A 175 -5.55 7.43 -6.68
C ILE A 175 -6.53 6.28 -6.88
N VAL A 176 -6.20 5.38 -7.78
CA VAL A 176 -6.96 4.17 -8.09
C VAL A 176 -6.17 2.98 -7.55
N SER A 177 -6.66 2.38 -6.46
CA SER A 177 -6.09 1.16 -5.88
C SER A 177 -7.15 0.40 -5.09
N VAL A 178 -6.98 -0.92 -4.99
CA VAL A 178 -7.77 -1.74 -4.04
C VAL A 178 -7.07 -1.89 -2.69
N ASP A 179 -5.80 -1.51 -2.60
CA ASP A 179 -5.01 -1.64 -1.39
C ASP A 179 -5.43 -0.61 -0.33
N HIS A 180 -5.30 -1.04 0.91
CA HIS A 180 -5.72 -0.24 2.06
C HIS A 180 -4.62 0.72 2.52
N ASP A 181 -3.36 0.32 2.35
CA ASP A 181 -2.20 1.10 2.76
C ASP A 181 -2.14 2.43 1.99
N VAL A 182 -2.66 2.46 0.75
CA VAL A 182 -2.90 3.69 -0.02
C VAL A 182 -3.64 4.78 0.77
N PHE A 183 -4.66 4.45 1.58
CA PHE A 183 -5.35 5.48 2.37
C PHE A 183 -4.42 6.09 3.44
N LEU A 184 -3.64 5.25 4.10
CA LEU A 184 -2.70 5.68 5.13
C LEU A 184 -1.57 6.51 4.51
N ILE A 185 -1.00 6.06 3.39
CA ILE A 185 0.02 6.78 2.64
C ILE A 185 -0.54 8.14 2.16
N SER A 186 -1.77 8.16 1.64
CA SER A 186 -2.43 9.39 1.20
C SER A 186 -2.63 10.39 2.34
N LEU A 187 -3.03 9.92 3.53
CA LEU A 187 -3.17 10.79 4.72
C LEU A 187 -1.83 11.32 5.20
N LEU A 188 -0.79 10.50 5.20
CA LEU A 188 0.57 10.90 5.56
C LEU A 188 1.16 11.93 4.59
N ARG A 189 0.72 11.91 3.33
CA ARG A 189 1.18 12.80 2.24
C ARG A 189 0.17 13.88 1.89
N ILE A 190 -0.88 14.08 2.69
CA ILE A 190 -2.01 14.96 2.37
C ILE A 190 -1.59 16.41 2.07
N TYR A 191 -0.50 16.87 2.70
CA TYR A 191 0.02 18.23 2.53
C TYR A 191 0.88 18.43 1.27
N GLN A 192 1.18 17.37 0.52
CA GLN A 192 1.90 17.46 -0.76
C GLN A 192 0.98 17.82 -1.94
N TYR A 193 -0.34 17.86 -1.70
CA TYR A 193 -1.37 18.02 -2.70
C TYR A 193 -2.40 19.07 -2.28
N ASP A 194 -2.94 19.81 -3.25
CA ASP A 194 -4.08 20.70 -3.02
C ASP A 194 -5.33 19.88 -2.63
N SER A 195 -5.53 18.74 -3.30
CA SER A 195 -6.60 17.79 -3.01
C SER A 195 -6.22 16.38 -3.44
N ILE A 196 -6.21 15.42 -2.51
CA ILE A 196 -6.01 14.00 -2.80
C ILE A 196 -7.31 13.21 -2.65
N GLN A 197 -7.66 12.46 -3.70
CA GLN A 197 -8.86 11.62 -3.73
C GLN A 197 -8.46 10.16 -3.92
N VAL A 198 -9.08 9.25 -3.17
CA VAL A 198 -8.93 7.80 -3.42
C VAL A 198 -10.20 7.29 -4.09
N TYR A 199 -10.08 6.68 -5.26
CA TYR A 199 -11.18 6.02 -5.97
C TYR A 199 -11.22 4.54 -5.63
N ARG A 200 -12.29 4.13 -4.94
CA ARG A 200 -12.47 2.74 -4.51
C ARG A 200 -13.94 2.37 -4.45
N TYR A 201 -14.29 1.18 -4.94
CA TYR A 201 -15.68 0.68 -4.98
C TYR A 201 -16.67 1.67 -5.62
N LYS A 202 -16.27 2.32 -6.72
CA LYS A 202 -17.05 3.34 -7.43
C LYS A 202 -17.41 4.57 -6.58
N LYS A 203 -16.59 4.85 -5.57
CA LYS A 203 -16.71 5.99 -4.66
C LYS A 203 -15.40 6.75 -4.63
N PHE A 204 -15.49 8.07 -4.51
CA PHE A 204 -14.38 9.00 -4.40
C PHE A 204 -14.28 9.50 -2.97
N TYR A 205 -13.18 9.15 -2.32
CA TYR A 205 -12.86 9.58 -0.97
C TYR A 205 -11.95 10.80 -1.04
N ASN A 206 -12.51 12.00 -0.87
CA ASN A 206 -11.73 13.23 -0.80
C ASN A 206 -11.14 13.38 0.62
N LEU A 207 -9.86 13.08 0.76
CA LEU A 207 -9.22 13.00 2.07
C LEU A 207 -8.96 14.38 2.68
N ASN A 208 -8.69 15.41 1.87
CA ASN A 208 -8.57 16.79 2.33
C ASN A 208 -9.89 17.24 2.97
N HIS A 209 -11.01 16.99 2.27
CA HIS A 209 -12.32 17.33 2.80
C HIS A 209 -12.63 16.55 4.09
N PHE A 210 -12.34 15.25 4.12
CA PHE A 210 -12.52 14.41 5.31
C PHE A 210 -11.73 14.95 6.51
N VAL A 211 -10.43 15.21 6.36
CA VAL A 211 -9.57 15.71 7.43
C VAL A 211 -9.97 17.10 7.90
N GLN A 212 -10.34 18.00 6.99
CA GLN A 212 -10.61 19.41 7.33
C GLN A 212 -12.02 19.65 7.87
N ASN A 213 -13.02 18.88 7.42
CA ASN A 213 -14.43 19.21 7.66
C ASN A 213 -15.20 18.13 8.41
N ILE A 214 -14.71 16.88 8.42
CA ILE A 214 -15.46 15.73 8.95
C ILE A 214 -14.79 15.17 10.20
N LEU A 215 -13.47 15.10 10.22
CA LEU A 215 -12.73 14.48 11.32
C LEU A 215 -12.80 15.38 12.57
N PRO A 216 -13.35 14.91 13.71
CA PRO A 216 -13.56 15.76 14.89
C PRO A 216 -12.30 15.93 15.76
N TYR A 217 -11.16 15.42 15.30
CA TYR A 217 -9.89 15.43 16.01
C TYR A 217 -8.71 15.52 15.02
N PRO A 218 -7.50 15.87 15.50
CA PRO A 218 -6.32 15.92 14.65
C PRO A 218 -6.03 14.58 13.95
N PHE A 219 -5.91 14.59 12.62
CA PHE A 219 -5.75 13.36 11.83
C PHE A 219 -4.47 12.56 12.14
N HIS A 220 -3.43 13.20 12.70
CA HIS A 220 -2.24 12.48 13.15
C HIS A 220 -2.58 11.41 14.20
N ARG A 221 -3.61 11.64 15.03
CA ARG A 221 -4.08 10.65 16.01
C ARG A 221 -4.66 9.42 15.32
N LEU A 222 -5.43 9.61 14.25
CA LEU A 222 -5.94 8.51 13.40
C LEU A 222 -4.79 7.69 12.82
N ILE A 223 -3.77 8.36 12.29
CA ILE A 223 -2.59 7.73 11.71
C ILE A 223 -1.87 6.86 12.75
N VAL A 224 -1.55 7.42 13.92
CA VAL A 224 -0.84 6.68 14.97
C VAL A 224 -1.65 5.46 15.43
N CYS A 225 -2.96 5.62 15.67
CA CYS A 225 -3.82 4.50 16.04
C CYS A 225 -3.99 3.49 14.90
N SER A 226 -3.93 3.92 13.62
CA SER A 226 -4.11 3.04 12.46
C SER A 226 -3.08 1.90 12.40
N PHE A 227 -1.87 2.11 12.92
CA PHE A 227 -0.85 1.07 12.98
C PHE A 227 -1.22 -0.10 13.89
N LEU A 228 -2.10 0.12 14.86
CA LEU A 228 -2.56 -0.90 15.82
C LEU A 228 -3.63 -1.85 15.25
N PHE A 229 -4.26 -1.47 14.13
CA PHE A 229 -5.26 -2.31 13.43
C PHE A 229 -4.63 -3.48 12.68
N GLY A 230 -3.30 -3.50 12.61
CA GLY A 230 -2.53 -4.45 11.82
C GLY A 230 -2.31 -3.96 10.40
N ASN A 231 -1.10 -4.12 9.93
CA ASN A 231 -0.67 -3.81 8.57
C ASN A 231 0.29 -4.90 8.10
N ASP A 232 0.94 -4.69 6.97
CA ASP A 232 1.86 -5.69 6.40
C ASP A 232 3.14 -5.89 7.23
N PHE A 233 3.36 -5.07 8.26
CA PHE A 233 4.56 -5.08 9.12
C PHE A 233 4.24 -5.33 10.60
N ILE A 234 3.13 -4.80 11.13
CA ILE A 234 2.71 -4.96 12.52
C ILE A 234 1.46 -5.84 12.56
N PRO A 235 1.42 -6.91 13.38
CA PRO A 235 0.22 -7.72 13.53
C PRO A 235 -0.92 -6.91 14.17
N SER A 236 -2.17 -7.23 13.82
CA SER A 236 -3.33 -6.57 14.44
C SER A 236 -3.42 -6.86 15.94
N ILE A 237 -3.76 -5.83 16.72
CA ILE A 237 -4.06 -5.99 18.14
C ILE A 237 -5.47 -6.57 18.31
N VAL A 238 -5.60 -7.58 19.18
CA VAL A 238 -6.90 -8.23 19.44
C VAL A 238 -7.86 -7.22 20.06
N GLY A 239 -9.06 -7.10 19.49
CA GLY A 239 -10.07 -6.16 19.97
C GLY A 239 -10.03 -4.81 19.28
N ILE A 240 -9.00 -4.47 18.51
CA ILE A 240 -9.01 -3.28 17.64
C ILE A 240 -9.48 -3.71 16.25
N THR A 241 -10.75 -3.47 15.93
CA THR A 241 -11.37 -3.93 14.68
C THR A 241 -12.23 -2.84 14.04
N ALA A 242 -12.77 -3.11 12.86
CA ALA A 242 -13.75 -2.20 12.26
C ALA A 242 -15.13 -2.25 12.94
N ASN A 243 -15.42 -3.31 13.68
CA ASN A 243 -16.73 -3.48 14.32
C ASN A 243 -16.92 -2.54 15.50
N ASN A 244 -15.83 -1.99 16.05
CA ASN A 244 -15.84 -1.00 17.12
C ASN A 244 -15.31 0.36 16.66
N ALA A 245 -15.49 0.70 15.37
CA ALA A 245 -15.09 1.98 14.82
C ALA A 245 -15.64 3.17 15.63
N SER A 246 -16.92 3.16 16.02
CA SER A 246 -17.53 4.24 16.81
C SER A 246 -16.84 4.46 18.15
N THR A 247 -16.56 3.38 18.88
CA THR A 247 -15.80 3.40 20.13
C THR A 247 -14.40 3.98 19.91
N ILE A 248 -13.70 3.51 18.89
CA ILE A 248 -12.35 3.97 18.56
C ILE A 248 -12.35 5.48 18.28
N HIS A 249 -13.29 5.97 17.47
CA HIS A 249 -13.43 7.41 17.21
C HIS A 249 -13.73 8.22 18.47
N THR A 250 -14.59 7.70 19.35
CA THR A 250 -14.91 8.34 20.63
C THR A 250 -13.66 8.50 21.49
N ILE A 251 -12.87 7.43 21.61
CA ILE A 251 -11.62 7.45 22.39
C ILE A 251 -10.63 8.42 21.76
N ILE A 252 -10.37 8.33 20.43
CA ILE A 252 -9.42 9.21 19.74
C ILE A 252 -9.80 10.70 19.87
N THR A 253 -11.11 11.01 19.88
CA THR A 253 -11.62 12.37 20.11
C THR A 253 -11.20 12.90 21.47
N ASN A 254 -11.27 12.06 22.51
CA ASN A 254 -10.98 12.43 23.89
C ASN A 254 -9.48 12.40 24.23
N LEU A 255 -8.62 11.87 23.35
CA LEU A 255 -7.18 11.92 23.55
C LEU A 255 -6.69 13.37 23.61
N THR A 256 -5.63 13.62 24.38
CA THR A 256 -4.89 14.88 24.34
C THR A 256 -3.78 14.79 23.30
N ASP A 257 -3.37 15.93 22.74
CA ASP A 257 -2.20 15.94 21.87
C ASP A 257 -0.96 15.65 22.73
N SER A 258 -0.31 14.53 22.44
CA SER A 258 0.81 13.99 23.21
C SER A 258 1.81 13.31 22.27
N SER A 259 2.90 12.81 22.82
CA SER A 259 3.87 12.03 22.04
C SER A 259 3.24 10.72 21.52
N SER A 260 3.79 10.13 20.44
CA SER A 260 3.25 8.87 19.89
C SER A 260 3.12 7.74 20.93
N PRO A 261 4.08 7.52 21.85
CA PRO A 261 3.92 6.49 22.88
C PRO A 261 2.82 6.81 23.88
N GLU A 262 2.70 8.06 24.34
CA GLU A 262 1.62 8.49 25.25
C GLU A 262 0.25 8.34 24.60
N LEU A 263 0.13 8.71 23.32
CA LEU A 263 -1.10 8.57 22.55
C LEU A 263 -1.49 7.10 22.41
N ILE A 264 -0.55 6.22 22.04
CA ILE A 264 -0.80 4.77 21.93
C ILE A 264 -1.16 4.17 23.30
N ALA A 265 -0.43 4.52 24.35
CA ALA A 265 -0.67 4.00 25.69
C ALA A 265 -2.04 4.42 26.21
N THR A 266 -2.37 5.71 26.12
CA THR A 266 -3.68 6.24 26.55
C THR A 266 -4.79 5.60 25.73
N PHE A 267 -4.63 5.50 24.41
CA PHE A 267 -5.60 4.82 23.54
C PHE A 267 -5.84 3.36 23.95
N LEU A 268 -4.78 2.61 24.27
CA LEU A 268 -4.89 1.21 24.70
C LEU A 268 -5.53 1.07 26.08
N MET A 269 -5.24 1.98 27.02
CA MET A 269 -5.88 2.01 28.34
C MET A 269 -7.37 2.27 28.23
N GLU A 270 -7.78 3.24 27.43
CA GLU A 270 -9.20 3.55 27.18
C GLU A 270 -9.92 2.43 26.41
N MET A 271 -9.18 1.67 25.60
CA MET A 271 -9.72 0.49 24.90
C MET A 271 -9.77 -0.76 25.78
N GLU A 272 -9.21 -0.77 26.99
CA GLU A 272 -8.95 -1.99 27.79
C GLU A 272 -10.20 -2.88 27.94
N GLU A 273 -11.37 -2.31 28.23
CA GLU A 273 -12.64 -3.04 28.36
C GLU A 273 -13.12 -3.72 27.05
N HIS A 274 -12.62 -3.25 25.91
CA HIS A 274 -12.93 -3.77 24.58
C HIS A 274 -11.84 -4.70 24.03
N LEU A 275 -10.66 -4.69 24.64
CA LEU A 275 -9.57 -5.57 24.26
C LEU A 275 -9.80 -6.95 24.91
N ARG A 276 -9.78 -8.01 24.11
CA ARG A 276 -9.93 -9.39 24.61
C ARG A 276 -8.56 -9.96 24.92
N PHE A 277 -7.95 -9.57 26.05
CA PHE A 277 -6.63 -10.06 26.45
C PHE A 277 -6.46 -10.17 27.96
N ASP A 278 -5.59 -11.10 28.37
CA ASP A 278 -5.09 -11.19 29.73
C ASP A 278 -3.74 -10.47 29.81
N LYS A 279 -3.55 -9.60 30.80
CA LYS A 279 -2.26 -8.92 31.03
C LYS A 279 -1.17 -9.96 31.30
N VAL A 280 -0.05 -9.85 30.60
CA VAL A 280 1.09 -10.77 30.76
C VAL A 280 2.00 -10.24 31.87
N PRO A 281 2.40 -11.06 32.86
CA PRO A 281 3.15 -10.56 34.03
C PRO A 281 4.57 -10.08 33.70
N TYR A 282 5.16 -10.53 32.59
CA TYR A 282 6.53 -10.19 32.22
C TYR A 282 6.71 -10.12 30.70
N ILE A 283 7.39 -9.06 30.25
CA ILE A 283 7.74 -8.83 28.84
C ILE A 283 9.17 -8.32 28.78
N GLU A 284 10.01 -8.98 28.00
CA GLU A 284 11.37 -8.51 27.74
C GLU A 284 11.36 -7.15 27.04
N GLU A 285 12.16 -6.21 27.54
CA GLU A 285 12.24 -4.84 26.99
C GLU A 285 12.64 -4.81 25.51
N SER A 286 13.49 -5.75 25.09
CA SER A 286 13.97 -5.93 23.71
C SER A 286 12.85 -6.00 22.69
N HIS A 287 11.76 -6.70 23.03
CA HIS A 287 10.58 -6.82 22.20
C HIS A 287 9.93 -5.45 21.98
N ILE A 288 9.72 -4.67 23.02
CA ILE A 288 9.04 -3.37 22.94
C ILE A 288 9.89 -2.37 22.15
N ILE A 289 11.21 -2.41 22.35
CA ILE A 289 12.18 -1.66 21.55
C ILE A 289 12.05 -2.03 20.07
N ASP A 290 11.96 -3.31 19.73
CA ASP A 290 11.78 -3.75 18.35
C ASP A 290 10.43 -3.29 17.77
N PHE A 291 9.36 -3.21 18.57
CA PHE A 291 8.07 -2.68 18.13
C PHE A 291 8.23 -1.22 17.74
N TRP A 292 8.84 -0.42 18.62
CA TRP A 292 9.07 0.99 18.35
C TRP A 292 10.03 1.22 17.18
N LYS A 293 11.05 0.38 16.99
CA LYS A 293 11.89 0.42 15.78
C LYS A 293 11.07 0.13 14.52
N THR A 294 10.17 -0.83 14.57
CA THR A 294 9.26 -1.15 13.46
C THR A 294 8.31 0.00 13.18
N PHE A 295 7.73 0.60 14.21
CA PHE A 295 6.87 1.78 14.11
C PHE A 295 7.59 2.97 13.47
N LEU A 296 8.81 3.27 13.92
CA LEU A 296 9.66 4.33 13.36
C LEU A 296 10.00 4.03 11.91
N TRP A 297 10.34 2.78 11.60
CA TRP A 297 10.63 2.36 10.24
C TRP A 297 9.42 2.54 9.32
N ILE A 298 8.22 2.16 9.74
CA ILE A 298 7.01 2.29 8.93
C ILE A 298 6.67 3.77 8.72
N SER A 299 6.83 4.59 9.76
CA SER A 299 6.64 6.03 9.67
C SER A 299 7.58 6.61 8.61
N ASP A 300 8.86 6.26 8.64
CA ASP A 300 9.83 6.68 7.63
C ASP A 300 9.49 6.14 6.24
N TYR A 301 9.08 4.87 6.14
CA TYR A 301 8.72 4.19 4.90
C TYR A 301 7.56 4.89 4.17
N TYR A 302 6.53 5.31 4.89
CA TYR A 302 5.38 5.99 4.30
C TYR A 302 5.64 7.49 4.06
N LEU A 303 6.45 8.16 4.89
CA LEU A 303 6.68 9.60 4.80
C LEU A 303 7.74 10.04 3.78
N HIS A 304 8.81 9.27 3.57
CA HIS A 304 9.95 9.76 2.79
C HIS A 304 9.77 9.54 1.28
N GLU A 305 10.15 10.55 0.48
CA GLU A 305 10.10 10.47 -0.99
C GLU A 305 11.15 9.50 -1.53
N LYS A 306 12.38 9.57 -1.00
CA LYS A 306 13.43 8.65 -1.42
C LYS A 306 13.18 7.31 -0.77
N PHE A 307 13.66 6.26 -1.41
CA PHE A 307 13.64 4.90 -0.91
C PHE A 307 14.98 4.58 -0.17
N PRO A 308 15.29 5.10 1.04
CA PRO A 308 16.34 4.54 1.87
C PRO A 308 15.69 3.63 2.91
N GLN A 309 15.92 2.33 2.79
CA GLN A 309 15.26 1.37 3.67
C GLN A 309 16.25 0.87 4.67
N ARG A 310 16.45 1.56 5.80
CA ARG A 310 17.33 1.06 6.86
C ARG A 310 17.15 -0.45 7.02
N LYS A 311 18.24 -1.22 6.87
CA LYS A 311 18.15 -2.68 6.80
C LYS A 311 17.63 -3.18 8.15
N MET A 312 16.43 -3.74 8.14
CA MET A 312 15.79 -4.20 9.35
C MET A 312 15.04 -5.50 9.08
N ILE A 313 15.28 -6.49 9.94
CA ILE A 313 14.50 -7.72 9.99
C ILE A 313 13.29 -7.43 10.85
N ASN A 314 12.10 -7.79 10.37
CA ASN A 314 10.88 -7.65 11.15
C ASN A 314 10.80 -8.78 12.19
N THR A 315 11.33 -8.51 13.39
CA THR A 315 11.27 -9.46 14.52
C THR A 315 9.87 -9.52 15.14
N ILE A 316 9.02 -8.51 14.91
CA ILE A 316 7.69 -8.40 15.52
C ILE A 316 6.70 -9.40 14.92
N PHE A 317 6.78 -9.61 13.60
CA PHE A 317 5.76 -10.36 12.88
C PHE A 317 5.60 -11.82 13.34
N ASP A 318 6.70 -12.47 13.73
CA ASP A 318 6.70 -13.87 14.16
C ASP A 318 6.87 -14.06 15.68
N ALA A 319 7.44 -13.07 16.40
CA ALA A 319 7.80 -13.25 17.81
C ALA A 319 6.71 -12.83 18.81
N PHE A 320 5.68 -12.10 18.39
CA PHE A 320 4.77 -11.46 19.33
C PHE A 320 3.48 -12.24 19.59
N ASP A 321 3.31 -12.61 20.86
CA ASP A 321 1.97 -12.70 21.44
C ASP A 321 1.38 -11.30 21.53
N ARG A 322 0.17 -11.13 20.96
CA ARG A 322 -0.55 -9.85 20.93
C ARG A 322 -0.84 -9.33 22.35
N ASN A 323 -1.00 -10.22 23.33
CA ASN A 323 -1.26 -9.86 24.72
C ASN A 323 -0.04 -9.22 25.39
N MET A 324 1.17 -9.68 25.02
CA MET A 324 2.42 -9.06 25.47
C MET A 324 2.50 -7.63 24.95
N LEU A 325 2.24 -7.41 23.66
CA LEU A 325 2.33 -6.07 23.10
C LEU A 325 1.39 -5.06 23.79
N ILE A 326 0.15 -5.44 24.07
CA ILE A 326 -0.81 -4.54 24.73
C ILE A 326 -0.35 -4.19 26.15
N THR A 327 0.09 -5.19 26.93
CA THR A 327 0.53 -4.98 28.31
C THR A 327 1.73 -4.04 28.36
N ALA A 328 2.69 -4.21 27.45
CA ALA A 328 3.85 -3.33 27.34
C ALA A 328 3.47 -1.90 26.95
N LEU A 329 2.67 -1.75 25.89
CA LEU A 329 2.35 -0.45 25.31
C LEU A 329 1.41 0.38 26.19
N SER A 330 0.62 -0.25 27.07
CA SER A 330 -0.28 0.45 28.01
C SER A 330 0.44 1.05 29.23
N ASN A 331 1.69 0.68 29.51
CA ASN A 331 2.51 1.35 30.52
C ASN A 331 3.26 2.54 29.89
N ILE A 332 2.78 3.76 30.13
CA ILE A 332 3.32 5.00 29.53
C ILE A 332 4.82 5.16 29.78
N GLU A 333 5.27 5.08 31.03
CA GLU A 333 6.68 5.31 31.40
C GLU A 333 7.59 4.28 30.73
N TYR A 334 7.22 3.01 30.81
CA TYR A 334 7.99 1.92 30.23
C TYR A 334 8.05 2.01 28.70
N SER A 335 6.91 2.30 28.07
CA SER A 335 6.79 2.46 26.62
C SER A 335 7.59 3.67 26.10
N ASN A 336 7.58 4.80 26.83
CA ASN A 336 8.39 5.98 26.53
C ASN A 336 9.90 5.68 26.58
N ASN A 337 10.35 5.01 27.64
CA ASN A 337 11.77 4.63 27.79
C ASN A 337 12.22 3.71 26.64
N ALA A 338 11.40 2.72 26.28
CA ALA A 338 11.67 1.83 25.15
C ALA A 338 11.67 2.59 23.81
N PHE A 339 10.78 3.58 23.62
CA PHE A 339 10.73 4.41 22.42
C PHE A 339 11.99 5.26 22.24
N ILE A 340 12.50 5.89 23.30
CA ILE A 340 13.75 6.67 23.25
C ILE A 340 14.92 5.78 22.83
N LYS A 341 15.08 4.61 23.46
CA LYS A 341 16.11 3.62 23.08
C LYS A 341 15.96 3.17 21.63
N ALA A 342 14.73 2.89 21.20
CA ALA A 342 14.42 2.51 19.83
C ALA A 342 14.80 3.61 18.82
N GLN A 343 14.58 4.89 19.12
CA GLN A 343 15.00 6.01 18.27
C GLN A 343 16.52 6.07 18.10
N GLU A 344 17.28 5.89 19.17
CA GLU A 344 18.75 5.88 19.12
C GLU A 344 19.26 4.72 18.27
N MET A 345 18.75 3.51 18.50
CA MET A 345 19.11 2.32 17.72
C MET A 345 18.69 2.45 16.26
N TYR A 346 17.49 2.98 16.00
CA TYR A 346 16.97 3.17 14.65
C TYR A 346 17.85 4.14 13.86
N LYS A 347 18.33 5.23 14.48
CA LYS A 347 19.26 6.19 13.86
C LYS A 347 20.60 5.56 13.45
N GLN A 348 21.02 4.49 14.13
CA GLN A 348 22.27 3.77 13.84
C GLN A 348 22.13 2.70 12.75
N LEU A 349 20.92 2.34 12.32
CA LEU A 349 20.74 1.33 11.27
C LEU A 349 21.34 1.79 9.95
N GLU A 350 22.06 0.89 9.29
CA GLU A 350 22.65 1.14 7.97
C GLU A 350 21.59 1.43 6.91
N THR A 351 21.84 2.43 6.07
CA THR A 351 21.05 2.67 4.86
C THR A 351 21.26 1.53 3.87
N PHE A 352 20.18 0.91 3.42
CA PHE A 352 20.27 -0.23 2.52
C PHE A 352 20.73 0.16 1.12
N ASN A 353 21.71 -0.59 0.61
CA ASN A 353 22.15 -0.48 -0.77
C ASN A 353 21.39 -1.50 -1.62
N LEU A 354 20.59 -1.00 -2.58
CA LEU A 354 19.75 -1.81 -3.48
C LEU A 354 20.55 -2.81 -4.33
N SER A 355 21.87 -2.67 -4.49
CA SER A 355 22.68 -3.60 -5.29
C SER A 355 22.84 -5.00 -4.67
N ALA A 356 22.42 -5.22 -3.41
CA ALA A 356 22.66 -6.45 -2.66
C ALA A 356 21.52 -7.50 -2.72
N ILE A 357 20.44 -7.26 -3.47
CA ILE A 357 19.15 -8.00 -3.32
C ILE A 357 19.08 -9.34 -4.09
N ASN A 358 20.04 -9.66 -4.95
CA ASN A 358 19.98 -10.86 -5.83
C ASN A 358 19.90 -12.25 -5.14
N ASN A 359 19.88 -12.34 -3.80
CA ASN A 359 20.00 -13.59 -3.03
C ASN A 359 18.76 -13.97 -2.19
N VAL A 360 17.62 -13.30 -2.36
CA VAL A 360 16.49 -13.41 -1.40
C VAL A 360 15.55 -14.58 -1.69
N PHE A 361 15.46 -15.01 -2.95
CA PHE A 361 14.65 -16.16 -3.32
C PHE A 361 15.47 -17.43 -3.20
N ASP A 362 15.01 -18.41 -2.43
CA ASP A 362 15.67 -19.70 -2.39
C ASP A 362 15.64 -20.36 -3.78
N LYS A 363 16.74 -21.01 -4.14
CA LYS A 363 16.92 -21.61 -5.47
C LYS A 363 15.85 -22.67 -5.77
N GLU A 364 15.30 -23.32 -4.75
CA GLU A 364 14.33 -24.41 -4.91
C GLU A 364 12.94 -23.88 -5.35
N SER A 365 12.49 -22.77 -4.77
CA SER A 365 11.25 -22.08 -5.15
C SER A 365 11.37 -21.51 -6.56
N CYS A 366 12.55 -20.96 -6.92
CA CYS A 366 12.84 -20.51 -8.28
C CYS A 366 12.84 -21.67 -9.29
N GLN A 367 13.39 -22.84 -8.92
CA GLN A 367 13.41 -24.01 -9.79
C GLN A 367 12.01 -24.58 -10.07
N LYS A 368 11.11 -24.59 -9.09
CA LYS A 368 9.70 -25.01 -9.29
C LYS A 368 8.93 -24.07 -10.20
N LEU A 369 9.33 -22.80 -10.29
CA LEU A 369 8.70 -21.80 -11.15
C LEU A 369 9.23 -21.81 -12.59
N ASN A 370 10.48 -22.24 -12.80
CA ASN A 370 11.13 -22.25 -14.12
C ASN A 370 10.36 -23.05 -15.19
N SER A 371 9.61 -24.09 -14.82
CA SER A 371 8.78 -24.85 -15.78
C SER A 371 7.54 -24.11 -16.27
N PHE A 372 7.13 -23.06 -15.56
CA PHE A 372 5.95 -22.25 -15.87
C PHE A 372 6.30 -20.88 -16.46
N TRP A 373 7.59 -20.58 -16.59
CA TRP A 373 8.06 -19.37 -17.22
C TRP A 373 8.03 -19.55 -18.74
N ILE A 374 7.28 -18.68 -19.42
CA ILE A 374 7.44 -18.48 -20.86
C ILE A 374 8.90 -18.08 -21.07
N LYS A 375 9.63 -18.80 -21.93
CA LYS A 375 11.03 -18.49 -22.26
C LYS A 375 11.10 -17.06 -22.79
N ASN A 376 11.55 -16.12 -21.96
CA ASN A 376 11.73 -14.73 -22.32
C ASN A 376 13.17 -14.52 -22.77
N ASP A 377 13.37 -14.46 -24.08
CA ASP A 377 14.42 -13.64 -24.66
C ASP A 377 13.87 -12.19 -24.70
N GLU A 378 14.69 -11.19 -24.35
CA GLU A 378 14.45 -9.74 -24.55
C GLU A 378 13.80 -8.86 -23.43
N ALA A 379 14.13 -9.07 -22.14
CA ALA A 379 13.83 -8.07 -21.10
C ALA A 379 15.09 -7.38 -20.56
N LYS A 380 15.62 -6.39 -21.28
CA LYS A 380 16.65 -5.46 -20.78
C LYS A 380 16.25 -4.03 -21.17
N ASN A 381 15.75 -3.25 -20.20
CA ASN A 381 16.03 -1.81 -20.00
C ASN A 381 15.08 -1.22 -18.93
N GLY A 382 15.66 -0.81 -17.80
CA GLY A 382 14.99 -0.36 -16.57
C GLY A 382 14.57 1.11 -16.56
N ILE A 383 13.74 1.56 -17.50
CA ILE A 383 13.33 2.98 -17.60
C ILE A 383 11.81 3.10 -17.48
N CYS A 384 11.33 4.09 -16.70
CA CYS A 384 9.93 4.51 -16.73
C CYS A 384 9.60 5.05 -18.12
N ASN A 385 8.60 4.49 -18.79
CA ASN A 385 8.20 4.95 -20.11
C ASN A 385 7.28 6.17 -19.96
N VAL A 386 7.71 7.32 -20.49
CA VAL A 386 6.89 8.53 -20.58
C VAL A 386 6.36 8.65 -22.01
N ILE A 387 5.04 8.75 -22.15
CA ILE A 387 4.36 8.90 -23.43
C ILE A 387 3.54 10.19 -23.37
N ASN A 388 3.87 11.14 -24.24
CA ASN A 388 3.06 12.34 -24.44
C ASN A 388 2.11 12.10 -25.63
N ILE A 389 0.82 12.29 -25.42
CA ILE A 389 -0.22 12.18 -26.45
C ILE A 389 -0.84 13.57 -26.61
N SER A 390 -0.77 14.12 -27.82
CA SER A 390 -1.35 15.43 -28.17
C SER A 390 -2.38 15.28 -29.27
N LYS A 391 -3.49 16.02 -29.21
CA LYS A 391 -4.56 16.00 -30.22
C LYS A 391 -4.12 16.40 -31.65
N ASN A 392 -2.96 17.02 -31.81
CA ASN A 392 -2.53 17.66 -33.06
C ASN A 392 -1.49 16.88 -33.88
N LYS A 393 -1.55 15.54 -33.94
CA LYS A 393 -0.72 14.76 -34.87
C LYS A 393 -1.49 13.70 -35.63
#